data_AF-A0A3B3UW90-F1
#
_entry.id   AF-A0A3B3UW90-F1
#
_cell.length_a   1.000
_cell.length_b   1.000
_cell.length_c   1.000
_cell.angle_alpha   90.00
_cell.angle_beta   90.00
_cell.angle_gamma   90.00
#
_symmetry.space_group_name_H-M   'P 1'
#
loop_
_entity.id
_entity.type
_entity.pdbx_description
1 polymer ?
#
loop_
_entity_poly.entity_id
_entity_poly.type
_entity_poly.pdbx_seq_one_letter_code
_entity_poly.pdbx_strand_id
1 'polypeptide(L)'
;MEEKFSRLIFIPIAAVIFLMIGYQYVCPADSNTCRFRSDEKGLVQQRLPAFDSLYSEPEADEDFPAKITSKFNFTERDLDRHVDFNIRGDDVMVFLHIQKTGGTTFGRHLVKNIQLEQPCDCMPGQRKCTCHRPGKAESWLFSRFSTGWSCGLHADWTELTSCVPHTTDKTDIRRGPDKRQRQQVDLNTQGGNQQGRQDRNRNFYYITMLRDPVSRYLSEWKHVQRGATWKTALHMCDGRPPTQDELPACYSGEDWTGVPLTDFMNCPSNLANNRQCFECSPGGENILHVAQ
;
A
#
# COMPACT_ATOMS: atom_id res chain seq x y z
N MET A 1 55.15 -44.27 -10.44
CA MET A 1 54.95 -43.26 -11.52
C MET A 1 53.50 -42.78 -11.58
N GLU A 2 52.62 -43.31 -10.71
CA GLU A 2 51.17 -43.14 -10.75
C GLU A 2 50.63 -41.81 -10.23
N GLU A 3 51.31 -41.11 -9.31
CA GLU A 3 50.76 -39.87 -8.73
C GLU A 3 50.76 -38.68 -9.69
N LYS A 4 51.78 -38.60 -10.56
CA LYS A 4 51.87 -37.56 -11.59
C LYS A 4 50.84 -37.79 -12.69
N PHE A 5 50.57 -39.05 -13.02
CA PHE A 5 49.60 -39.45 -14.04
C PHE A 5 48.16 -39.14 -13.59
N SER A 6 47.86 -39.37 -12.30
CA SER A 6 46.55 -39.02 -11.74
C SER A 6 46.28 -37.52 -11.79
N ARG A 7 47.23 -36.66 -11.37
CA ARG A 7 47.05 -35.19 -11.42
C ARG A 7 46.92 -34.65 -12.85
N LEU A 8 47.61 -35.26 -13.81
CA LEU A 8 47.52 -34.89 -15.23
C LEU A 8 46.16 -35.22 -15.86
N ILE A 9 45.43 -36.21 -15.31
CA ILE A 9 44.10 -36.61 -15.80
C ILE A 9 42.98 -35.87 -15.06
N PHE A 10 43.14 -35.57 -13.76
CA PHE A 10 42.10 -34.86 -13.00
C PHE A 10 41.90 -33.41 -13.43
N ILE A 11 42.96 -32.72 -13.86
CA ILE A 11 42.87 -31.32 -14.30
C ILE A 11 41.98 -31.14 -15.55
N PRO A 12 42.18 -31.89 -16.66
CA PRO A 12 41.32 -31.76 -17.83
C PRO A 12 39.89 -32.24 -17.56
N ILE A 13 39.70 -33.28 -16.73
CA ILE A 13 38.36 -33.75 -16.36
C ILE A 13 37.61 -32.69 -15.53
N ALA A 14 38.28 -32.09 -14.53
CA ALA A 14 37.70 -31.02 -13.73
C ALA A 14 37.36 -29.79 -14.58
N ALA A 15 38.20 -29.44 -15.56
CA ALA A 15 37.95 -28.34 -16.49
C ALA A 15 36.71 -28.60 -17.38
N VAL A 16 36.55 -29.83 -17.89
CA VAL A 16 35.37 -30.23 -18.67
C VAL A 16 34.11 -30.20 -17.81
N ILE A 17 34.17 -30.69 -16.57
CA ILE A 17 33.03 -30.64 -15.63
C ILE A 17 32.66 -29.20 -15.29
N PHE A 18 33.64 -28.31 -15.06
CA PHE A 18 33.38 -26.90 -14.80
C PHE A 18 32.75 -26.19 -16.01
N LEU A 19 33.19 -26.55 -17.23
CA LEU A 19 32.59 -26.07 -18.47
C LEU A 19 31.16 -26.57 -18.65
N MET A 20 30.87 -27.83 -18.33
CA MET A 20 29.52 -28.39 -18.40
C MET A 20 28.58 -27.75 -17.37
N ILE A 21 29.05 -27.55 -16.13
CA ILE A 21 28.27 -26.86 -15.09
C ILE A 21 28.06 -25.39 -15.46
N GLY A 22 29.09 -24.72 -15.98
CA GLY A 22 28.98 -23.36 -16.49
C GLY A 22 27.99 -23.26 -17.65
N TYR A 23 28.03 -24.21 -18.59
CA TYR A 23 27.09 -24.28 -19.70
C TYR A 23 25.66 -24.53 -19.24
N GLN A 24 25.44 -25.37 -18.23
CA GLN A 24 24.12 -25.59 -17.63
C GLN A 24 23.57 -24.34 -16.93
N TYR A 25 24.46 -23.48 -16.40
CA TYR A 25 24.09 -22.22 -15.75
C TYR A 25 23.80 -21.09 -16.75
N VAL A 26 24.46 -21.12 -17.91
CA VAL A 26 24.28 -20.13 -18.99
C VAL A 26 23.13 -20.52 -19.92
N CYS A 27 22.96 -21.81 -20.22
CA CYS A 27 21.85 -22.38 -21.00
C CYS A 27 21.17 -23.49 -20.17
N PRO A 28 20.19 -23.18 -19.30
CA PRO A 28 19.39 -24.20 -18.63
C PRO A 28 18.60 -24.99 -19.68
N ALA A 29 18.52 -26.31 -19.50
CA ALA A 29 18.05 -27.29 -20.50
C ALA A 29 16.58 -27.14 -20.94
N ASP A 30 15.88 -26.10 -20.47
CA ASP A 30 14.46 -25.86 -20.73
C ASP A 30 14.19 -24.66 -21.66
N SER A 31 15.21 -24.18 -22.38
CA SER A 31 15.00 -23.14 -23.40
C SER A 31 15.82 -23.39 -24.67
N ASN A 32 15.14 -23.38 -25.83
CA ASN A 32 15.68 -23.66 -27.17
C ASN A 32 16.63 -22.57 -27.71
N THR A 33 17.42 -21.90 -26.87
CA THR A 33 18.09 -20.64 -27.21
C THR A 33 19.55 -20.76 -27.65
N CYS A 34 20.17 -21.94 -27.54
CA CYS A 34 21.60 -22.11 -27.84
C CYS A 34 21.82 -22.95 -29.12
N ARG A 35 21.40 -22.44 -30.29
CA ARG A 35 21.90 -22.90 -31.61
C ARG A 35 22.99 -21.96 -32.12
N PHE A 36 24.20 -22.48 -32.29
CA PHE A 36 25.32 -21.80 -32.94
C PHE A 36 24.95 -21.48 -34.41
N ARG A 37 24.74 -20.20 -34.73
CA ARG A 37 24.50 -19.73 -36.09
C ARG A 37 25.85 -19.48 -36.77
N SER A 38 26.12 -20.22 -37.84
CA SER A 38 27.28 -20.03 -38.71
C SER A 38 27.14 -18.71 -39.49
N ASP A 39 28.25 -17.97 -39.56
CA ASP A 39 28.44 -16.63 -40.15
C ASP A 39 27.95 -16.48 -41.60
N GLU A 40 27.36 -15.32 -41.93
CA GLU A 40 27.81 -14.52 -43.09
C GLU A 40 27.20 -13.09 -43.10
N LYS A 41 28.12 -12.11 -43.08
CA LYS A 41 28.05 -10.75 -43.70
C LYS A 41 27.16 -9.66 -43.09
N GLY A 42 27.85 -8.61 -42.57
CA GLY A 42 27.62 -7.25 -43.08
C GLY A 42 27.22 -6.14 -42.09
N LEU A 43 28.23 -5.42 -41.58
CA LEU A 43 28.30 -3.96 -41.35
C LEU A 43 27.18 -3.19 -40.57
N VAL A 44 27.63 -2.68 -39.41
CA VAL A 44 27.51 -1.27 -38.93
C VAL A 44 26.44 -0.92 -37.86
N GLN A 45 27.02 -0.53 -36.70
CA GLN A 45 26.60 0.45 -35.68
C GLN A 45 25.58 0.10 -34.58
N GLN A 46 26.14 -0.36 -33.45
CA GLN A 46 25.94 0.14 -32.08
C GLN A 46 24.76 1.10 -31.79
N ARG A 47 23.73 0.57 -31.11
CA ARG A 47 23.15 1.15 -29.88
C ARG A 47 22.26 0.11 -29.16
N LEU A 48 22.58 -0.19 -27.91
CA LEU A 48 21.69 -0.78 -26.89
C LEU A 48 21.62 0.24 -25.73
N PRO A 49 20.59 0.24 -24.86
CA PRO A 49 19.51 -0.73 -24.74
C PRO A 49 18.11 -0.08 -24.74
N ALA A 50 17.19 -0.57 -25.57
CA ALA A 50 15.77 -0.50 -25.27
C ALA A 50 15.34 -1.90 -24.84
N PHE A 51 15.13 -2.07 -23.54
CA PHE A 51 14.38 -3.17 -22.96
C PHE A 51 12.92 -2.97 -23.39
N ASP A 52 12.65 -3.30 -24.64
CA ASP A 52 11.32 -3.40 -25.22
C ASP A 52 11.20 -4.81 -25.78
N SER A 53 10.07 -5.47 -25.54
CA SER A 53 9.77 -6.86 -25.93
C SER A 53 10.16 -7.99 -24.96
N LEU A 54 9.82 -7.88 -23.67
CA LEU A 54 9.54 -9.08 -22.85
C LEU A 54 8.30 -8.91 -21.96
N TYR A 55 7.21 -8.42 -22.54
CA TYR A 55 5.87 -8.78 -22.11
C TYR A 55 5.24 -9.52 -23.29
N SER A 56 5.49 -10.82 -23.37
CA SER A 56 4.56 -11.68 -24.08
C SER A 56 3.24 -11.55 -23.35
N GLU A 57 2.25 -10.91 -23.99
CA GLU A 57 0.87 -11.02 -23.54
C GLU A 57 0.54 -12.51 -23.41
N PRO A 58 -0.01 -12.97 -22.27
CA PRO A 58 -0.49 -14.33 -22.20
C PRO A 58 -1.60 -14.48 -23.23
N GLU A 59 -1.41 -15.41 -24.17
CA GLU A 59 -2.45 -15.83 -25.11
C GLU A 59 -3.71 -16.15 -24.30
N ALA A 60 -4.83 -15.55 -24.70
CA ALA A 60 -6.09 -15.71 -24.02
C ALA A 60 -6.50 -17.20 -24.07
N ASP A 61 -6.68 -17.80 -22.89
CA ASP A 61 -7.37 -19.08 -22.76
C ASP A 61 -8.79 -18.91 -23.33
N GLU A 62 -9.05 -19.53 -24.49
CA GLU A 62 -10.31 -19.46 -25.27
C GLU A 62 -11.55 -20.07 -24.54
N ASP A 63 -11.41 -20.54 -23.30
CA ASP A 63 -12.50 -21.17 -22.52
C ASP A 63 -12.99 -20.35 -21.32
N PHE A 64 -12.46 -19.14 -21.10
CA PHE A 64 -13.08 -18.18 -20.20
C PHE A 64 -13.95 -17.22 -21.02
N PRO A 65 -15.21 -16.93 -20.63
CA PRO A 65 -16.01 -15.91 -21.30
C PRO A 65 -15.26 -14.59 -21.19
N ALA A 66 -14.57 -14.25 -22.27
CA ALA A 66 -13.70 -13.12 -22.34
C ALA A 66 -14.55 -11.86 -22.16
N LYS A 67 -14.03 -11.01 -21.28
CA LYS A 67 -14.19 -9.55 -21.35
C LYS A 67 -15.57 -9.06 -20.93
N ILE A 68 -15.66 -8.69 -19.65
CA ILE A 68 -16.60 -7.67 -19.18
C ILE A 68 -16.47 -6.47 -20.14
N THR A 69 -17.42 -6.36 -21.05
CA THR A 69 -17.42 -5.42 -22.19
C THR A 69 -18.45 -4.32 -22.00
N SER A 70 -18.89 -4.09 -20.76
CA SER A 70 -19.60 -2.88 -20.39
C SER A 70 -18.57 -1.87 -19.88
N LYS A 71 -18.07 -1.01 -20.77
CA LYS A 71 -17.31 0.17 -20.34
C LYS A 71 -18.33 1.21 -19.86
N PHE A 72 -18.29 1.51 -18.57
CA PHE A 72 -19.08 2.61 -18.03
C PHE A 72 -18.62 3.94 -18.64
N ASN A 73 -19.57 4.83 -18.94
CA ASN A 73 -19.28 6.11 -19.58
C ASN A 73 -18.88 7.15 -18.53
N PHE A 74 -17.58 7.21 -18.22
CA PHE A 74 -17.00 8.20 -17.32
C PHE A 74 -16.92 9.58 -17.99
N THR A 75 -17.15 10.64 -17.22
CA THR A 75 -16.97 12.01 -17.71
C THR A 75 -15.47 12.36 -17.78
N GLU A 76 -15.09 13.37 -18.57
CA GLU A 76 -13.71 13.88 -18.57
C GLU A 76 -13.26 14.29 -17.16
N ARG A 77 -14.18 14.85 -16.37
CA ARG A 77 -13.94 15.18 -14.96
C ARG A 77 -13.76 13.97 -14.07
N ASP A 78 -14.07 12.75 -14.49
CA ASP A 78 -13.82 11.53 -13.73
C ASP A 78 -12.46 10.91 -14.05
N LEU A 79 -12.00 11.12 -15.29
CA LEU A 79 -10.74 10.60 -15.80
C LEU A 79 -9.57 11.54 -15.51
N ASP A 80 -9.79 12.85 -15.60
CA ASP A 80 -8.76 13.84 -15.30
C ASP A 80 -8.72 14.12 -13.78
N ARG A 81 -7.63 13.70 -13.16
CA ARG A 81 -7.31 13.92 -11.75
C ARG A 81 -5.99 14.69 -11.66
N HIS A 82 -5.94 15.86 -12.29
CA HIS A 82 -4.83 16.78 -12.11
C HIS A 82 -4.95 17.51 -10.76
N VAL A 83 -3.91 17.39 -9.93
CA VAL A 83 -3.85 18.03 -8.62
C VAL A 83 -2.53 18.77 -8.49
N ASP A 84 -2.60 20.09 -8.34
CA ASP A 84 -1.46 20.94 -8.02
C ASP A 84 -1.06 20.79 -6.55
N PHE A 85 -0.40 19.68 -6.22
CA PHE A 85 -0.03 19.37 -4.85
C PHE A 85 1.13 20.25 -4.34
N ASN A 86 0.83 21.18 -3.44
CA ASN A 86 1.83 22.08 -2.86
C ASN A 86 2.39 21.54 -1.53
N ILE A 87 3.50 20.79 -1.60
CA ILE A 87 4.17 20.23 -0.42
C ILE A 87 4.66 21.29 0.58
N ARG A 88 4.98 22.52 0.13
CA ARG A 88 5.44 23.63 0.99
C ARG A 88 4.27 24.38 1.65
N GLY A 89 3.09 24.30 1.04
CA GLY A 89 1.83 24.87 1.51
C GLY A 89 1.22 24.08 2.67
N ASP A 90 -0.10 23.96 2.64
CA ASP A 90 -0.90 23.32 3.70
C ASP A 90 -1.54 21.99 3.25
N ASP A 91 -1.21 21.52 2.05
CA ASP A 91 -1.75 20.31 1.43
C ASP A 91 -1.25 19.05 2.11
N VAL A 92 -2.16 18.12 2.42
CA VAL A 92 -1.85 16.85 3.08
C VAL A 92 -2.37 15.69 2.25
N MET A 93 -1.50 14.74 1.92
CA MET A 93 -1.88 13.48 1.32
C MET A 93 -2.28 12.48 2.41
N VAL A 94 -3.45 11.84 2.27
CA VAL A 94 -3.99 10.87 3.24
C VAL A 94 -4.10 9.51 2.58
N PHE A 95 -3.35 8.52 3.07
CA PHE A 95 -3.41 7.15 2.54
C PHE A 95 -4.35 6.27 3.36
N LEU A 96 -5.52 5.95 2.79
CA LEU A 96 -6.48 4.98 3.33
C LEU A 96 -6.01 3.56 2.97
N HIS A 97 -5.54 2.83 3.98
CA HIS A 97 -4.94 1.51 3.80
C HIS A 97 -5.95 0.39 4.09
N ILE A 98 -6.61 -0.09 3.03
CA ILE A 98 -7.48 -1.27 3.09
C ILE A 98 -6.67 -2.55 3.27
N GLN A 99 -7.15 -3.47 4.10
CA GLN A 99 -6.49 -4.73 4.37
C GLN A 99 -6.35 -5.53 3.07
N LYS A 100 -5.14 -6.07 2.88
CA LYS A 100 -4.80 -7.06 1.84
C LYS A 100 -4.86 -6.54 0.39
N THR A 101 -4.84 -5.23 0.21
CA THR A 101 -4.74 -4.58 -1.12
C THR A 101 -3.29 -4.22 -1.52
N GLY A 102 -2.29 -4.73 -0.79
CA GLY A 102 -0.89 -4.41 -1.06
C GLY A 102 -0.42 -3.06 -0.47
N GLY A 103 -1.25 -2.42 0.35
CA GLY A 103 -0.95 -1.11 0.92
C GLY A 103 0.30 -1.04 1.81
N THR A 104 0.81 -2.18 2.31
CA THR A 104 2.12 -2.22 2.98
C THR A 104 3.28 -1.93 2.03
N THR A 105 3.22 -2.42 0.79
CA THR A 105 4.23 -2.15 -0.24
C THR A 105 4.07 -0.72 -0.76
N PHE A 106 2.85 -0.35 -1.14
CA PHE A 106 2.54 1.01 -1.62
C PHE A 106 2.92 2.09 -0.59
N GLY A 107 2.52 1.91 0.67
CA GLY A 107 2.86 2.85 1.74
C GLY A 107 4.37 2.98 1.98
N ARG A 108 5.18 1.93 1.74
CA ARG A 108 6.65 2.03 1.79
C ARG A 108 7.19 2.84 0.63
N HIS A 109 6.62 2.70 -0.57
CA HIS A 109 7.00 3.54 -1.71
C HIS A 109 6.70 5.01 -1.45
N LEU A 110 5.58 5.35 -0.80
CA LEU A 110 5.26 6.74 -0.45
C LEU A 110 6.32 7.42 0.43
N VAL A 111 6.92 6.67 1.36
CA VAL A 111 7.92 7.24 2.30
C VAL A 111 9.37 7.09 1.84
N LYS A 112 9.67 6.20 0.87
CA LYS A 112 11.05 5.89 0.45
C LYS A 112 11.37 6.17 -1.02
N ASN A 113 10.37 6.19 -1.91
CA ASN A 113 10.60 6.14 -3.35
C ASN A 113 10.07 7.38 -4.10
N ILE A 114 9.53 8.37 -3.39
CA ILE A 114 9.16 9.66 -4.00
C ILE A 114 10.39 10.56 -4.02
N GLN A 115 10.65 11.16 -5.19
CA GLN A 115 11.71 12.16 -5.34
C GLN A 115 11.22 13.49 -4.75
N LEU A 116 11.76 13.86 -3.59
CA LEU A 116 11.38 15.05 -2.84
C LEU A 116 12.60 15.94 -2.61
N GLU A 117 12.39 17.25 -2.53
CA GLU A 117 13.43 18.20 -2.09
C GLU A 117 13.96 17.84 -0.70
N GLN A 118 13.04 17.48 0.22
CA GLN A 118 13.37 16.95 1.54
C GLN A 118 12.77 15.54 1.67
N PRO A 119 13.60 14.47 1.60
CA PRO A 119 13.14 13.10 1.80
C PRO A 119 12.61 12.86 3.23
N CYS A 120 11.78 11.82 3.39
CA CYS A 120 11.37 11.37 4.72
C CYS A 120 12.55 10.75 5.48
N ASP A 121 12.66 11.04 6.77
CA ASP A 121 13.67 10.44 7.64
C ASP A 121 13.15 9.12 8.24
N CYS A 122 13.72 8.00 7.80
CA CYS A 122 13.33 6.65 8.20
C CYS A 122 14.46 5.98 8.99
N MET A 123 14.43 6.06 10.32
CA MET A 123 15.45 5.44 11.16
C MET A 123 15.37 3.90 11.15
N PRO A 124 16.50 3.18 11.02
CA PRO A 124 16.54 1.72 11.14
C PRO A 124 15.92 1.24 12.46
N GLY A 125 15.11 0.20 12.41
CA GLY A 125 14.39 -0.34 13.58
C GLY A 125 13.07 0.38 13.89
N GLN A 126 12.86 1.60 13.41
CA GLN A 126 11.56 2.27 13.52
C GLN A 126 10.66 1.88 12.36
N ARG A 127 9.40 1.54 12.68
CA ARG A 127 8.36 1.27 11.66
C ARG A 127 7.76 2.55 11.08
N LYS A 128 8.02 3.71 11.68
CA LYS A 128 7.46 5.01 11.31
C LYS A 128 8.59 5.93 10.86
N CYS A 129 8.38 6.62 9.75
CA CYS A 129 9.27 7.62 9.20
C CYS A 129 8.73 9.03 9.48
N THR A 130 9.61 10.01 9.50
CA THR A 130 9.27 11.42 9.70
C THR A 130 9.25 12.13 8.34
N CYS A 131 8.05 12.35 7.81
CA CYS A 131 7.81 12.99 6.51
C CYS A 131 7.39 14.45 6.70
N HIS A 132 8.36 15.33 6.92
CA HIS A 132 8.12 16.75 7.14
C HIS A 132 8.20 17.56 5.85
N ARG A 133 7.51 18.71 5.84
CA ARG A 133 7.62 19.70 4.76
C ARG A 133 9.02 20.33 4.75
N PRO A 134 9.51 20.80 3.58
CA PRO A 134 10.75 21.57 3.51
C PRO A 134 10.68 22.80 4.44
N GLY A 135 11.58 22.87 5.43
CA GLY A 135 11.70 24.00 6.35
C GLY A 135 10.61 24.11 7.45
N LYS A 136 9.71 23.12 7.60
CA LYS A 136 8.71 23.10 8.69
C LYS A 136 8.68 21.74 9.41
N ALA A 137 8.27 21.72 10.68
CA ALA A 137 8.09 20.49 11.46
C ALA A 137 6.67 19.87 11.33
N GLU A 138 5.99 20.16 10.22
CA GLU A 138 4.62 19.73 9.91
C GLU A 138 4.67 18.58 8.90
N SER A 139 3.77 17.61 9.01
CA SER A 139 3.75 16.44 8.13
C SER A 139 2.88 16.67 6.90
N TRP A 140 3.39 16.38 5.70
CA TRP A 140 2.62 16.46 4.44
C TRP A 140 1.92 15.14 4.08
N LEU A 141 2.28 14.04 4.75
CA LEU A 141 1.73 12.71 4.52
C LEU A 141 1.11 12.14 5.78
N PHE A 142 -0.17 11.78 5.72
CA PHE A 142 -0.88 11.03 6.75
C PHE A 142 -1.01 9.56 6.31
N SER A 143 -0.30 8.67 6.98
CA SER A 143 -0.27 7.24 6.67
C SER A 143 0.25 6.42 7.85
N ARG A 144 0.05 5.10 7.80
CA ARG A 144 0.66 4.15 8.75
C ARG A 144 2.16 4.35 8.91
N PHE A 145 2.89 4.63 7.83
CA PHE A 145 4.35 4.72 7.86
C PHE A 145 4.86 6.14 8.14
N SER A 146 4.01 7.15 8.23
CA SER A 146 4.40 8.53 8.57
C SER A 146 3.85 8.99 9.92
N THR A 147 2.53 9.00 10.09
CA THR A 147 1.85 9.42 11.31
C THR A 147 1.53 8.24 12.24
N GLY A 148 1.47 7.03 11.68
CA GLY A 148 1.06 5.83 12.41
C GLY A 148 -0.44 5.63 12.35
N TRP A 149 -0.98 4.92 13.33
CA TRP A 149 -2.42 4.67 13.47
C TRP A 149 -3.08 5.73 14.35
N SER A 150 -2.86 7.01 14.06
CA SER A 150 -3.34 8.12 14.90
C SER A 150 -4.87 8.22 14.97
N CYS A 151 -5.56 7.71 13.96
CA CYS A 151 -7.03 7.69 13.87
C CYS A 151 -7.64 6.29 14.00
N GLY A 152 -6.87 5.28 14.45
CA GLY A 152 -7.32 3.90 14.53
C GLY A 152 -6.51 2.95 13.64
N LEU A 153 -6.53 1.66 13.98
CA LEU A 153 -5.90 0.60 13.20
C LEU A 153 -6.74 0.34 11.94
N HIS A 154 -6.15 0.55 10.76
CA HIS A 154 -6.85 0.42 9.47
C HIS A 154 -8.11 1.28 9.39
N ALA A 155 -7.96 2.56 9.77
CA ALA A 155 -9.07 3.51 9.76
C ALA A 155 -9.70 3.64 8.37
N ASP A 156 -11.03 3.56 8.34
CA ASP A 156 -11.83 3.66 7.11
C ASP A 156 -12.09 5.12 6.69
N TRP A 157 -12.84 5.31 5.61
CA TRP A 157 -13.20 6.63 5.09
C TRP A 157 -13.90 7.51 6.14
N THR A 158 -14.84 6.94 6.90
CA THR A 158 -15.63 7.64 7.92
C THR A 158 -14.75 8.07 9.10
N GLU A 159 -13.86 7.17 9.54
CA GLU A 159 -12.90 7.46 10.60
C GLU A 159 -11.87 8.50 10.18
N LEU A 160 -11.31 8.38 8.97
CA LEU A 160 -10.27 9.30 8.50
C LEU A 160 -10.81 10.71 8.22
N THR A 161 -11.98 10.84 7.59
CA THR A 161 -12.56 12.15 7.28
C THR A 161 -12.95 12.92 8.55
N SER A 162 -13.42 12.22 9.59
CA SER A 162 -13.74 12.84 10.88
C SER A 162 -12.51 13.11 11.76
N CYS A 163 -11.48 12.26 11.73
CA CYS A 163 -10.34 12.36 12.66
C CYS A 163 -9.13 13.14 12.12
N VAL A 164 -8.82 13.05 10.83
CA VAL A 164 -7.57 13.60 10.26
C VAL A 164 -7.45 15.12 10.46
N PRO A 165 -8.46 15.94 10.14
CA PRO A 165 -8.37 17.40 10.29
C PRO A 165 -8.00 17.82 11.72
N HIS A 166 -8.60 17.18 12.71
CA HIS A 166 -8.33 17.46 14.13
C HIS A 166 -6.92 17.02 14.56
N THR A 167 -6.44 15.91 14.02
CA THR A 167 -5.15 15.31 14.41
C THR A 167 -3.96 16.08 13.84
N THR A 168 -4.04 16.51 12.58
CA THR A 168 -2.99 17.28 11.91
C THR A 168 -2.77 18.62 12.62
N ASP A 169 -3.85 19.34 12.94
CA ASP A 169 -3.71 20.60 13.65
C ASP A 169 -3.16 20.45 15.08
N LYS A 170 -3.61 19.43 15.82
CA LYS A 170 -3.14 19.20 17.20
C LYS A 170 -1.65 18.88 17.24
N THR A 171 -1.15 18.17 16.24
CA THR A 171 0.25 17.78 16.14
C THR A 171 1.15 18.98 15.84
N ASP A 172 0.71 19.87 14.94
CA ASP A 172 1.46 21.09 14.60
C ASP A 172 1.51 22.07 15.78
N ILE A 173 0.41 22.22 16.53
CA ILE A 173 0.38 23.05 17.75
C ILE A 173 1.41 22.55 18.79
N ARG A 174 1.64 21.24 18.87
CA ARG A 174 2.62 20.67 19.80
C ARG A 174 4.07 20.87 19.35
N ARG A 175 4.31 21.06 18.05
CA ARG A 175 5.65 21.12 17.44
C ARG A 175 6.09 22.53 17.01
N GLY A 176 5.18 23.50 17.01
CA GLY A 176 5.51 24.89 16.72
C GLY A 176 6.45 25.53 17.76
N PRO A 177 7.19 26.59 17.38
CA PRO A 177 8.10 27.28 18.28
C PRO A 177 7.31 27.93 19.44
N ASP A 178 7.87 27.74 20.64
CA ASP A 178 7.56 28.22 21.99
C ASP A 178 6.19 28.92 22.26
N LYS A 179 5.52 28.44 23.31
CA LYS A 179 4.20 28.88 23.81
C LYS A 179 4.16 30.32 24.35
N ARG A 180 5.23 31.10 24.23
CA ARG A 180 5.37 32.43 24.85
C ARG A 180 4.69 33.58 24.11
N GLN A 181 4.28 33.42 22.85
CA GLN A 181 3.56 34.47 22.10
C GLN A 181 2.04 34.27 21.99
N ARG A 182 1.48 33.20 22.57
CA ARG A 182 0.00 33.01 22.57
C ARG A 182 -0.69 33.68 23.74
N GLN A 183 0.04 34.09 24.79
CA GLN A 183 -0.53 34.65 26.02
C GLN A 183 -0.63 36.19 26.02
N GLN A 184 -0.56 36.84 24.86
CA GLN A 184 -0.76 38.29 24.74
C GLN A 184 -1.92 38.67 23.80
N VAL A 185 -2.88 37.75 23.64
CA VAL A 185 -4.22 38.06 23.11
C VAL A 185 -5.32 37.73 24.14
N ASP A 186 -5.01 36.96 25.19
CA ASP A 186 -5.99 36.46 26.18
C ASP A 186 -6.17 37.37 27.41
N LEU A 187 -6.21 38.69 27.26
CA LEU A 187 -6.49 39.59 28.41
C LEU A 187 -7.57 40.65 28.17
N ASN A 188 -8.18 40.74 26.98
CA ASN A 188 -9.26 41.71 26.73
C ASN A 188 -10.43 41.12 25.93
N THR A 189 -11.07 40.05 26.40
CA THR A 189 -12.46 39.76 25.99
C THR A 189 -13.19 38.98 27.09
N GLN A 190 -13.72 39.69 28.08
CA GLN A 190 -14.81 39.18 28.90
C GLN A 190 -16.10 39.27 28.06
N GLY A 191 -16.54 38.14 27.52
CA GLY A 191 -17.76 38.04 26.72
C GLY A 191 -17.65 36.83 25.80
N GLY A 192 -18.36 35.75 26.15
CA GLY A 192 -18.21 34.44 25.53
C GLY A 192 -18.34 34.45 24.01
N ASN A 193 -17.35 33.84 23.35
CA ASN A 193 -17.54 33.06 22.12
C ASN A 193 -16.33 32.15 21.93
N GLN A 194 -16.54 30.84 21.88
CA GLN A 194 -15.52 29.83 21.56
C GLN A 194 -15.19 29.85 20.05
N GLN A 195 -14.94 31.02 19.47
CA GLN A 195 -14.66 31.20 18.05
C GLN A 195 -13.29 31.86 17.90
N GLY A 196 -12.27 31.02 17.73
CA GLY A 196 -10.90 31.51 17.58
C GLY A 196 -9.85 30.45 17.29
N ARG A 197 -10.23 29.28 16.75
CA ARG A 197 -9.26 28.43 16.05
C ARG A 197 -9.39 28.82 14.59
N GLN A 198 -8.45 29.60 14.08
CA GLN A 198 -8.31 29.77 12.63
C GLN A 198 -8.14 28.37 12.06
N ASP A 199 -9.20 27.86 11.48
CA ASP A 199 -9.19 26.65 10.67
C ASP A 199 -8.25 26.98 9.52
N ARG A 200 -7.00 26.48 9.58
CA ARG A 200 -6.13 26.58 8.42
C ARG A 200 -6.84 25.77 7.36
N ASN A 201 -7.26 26.41 6.28
CA ASN A 201 -7.96 25.73 5.20
C ASN A 201 -6.96 24.79 4.51
N ARG A 202 -6.81 23.57 5.04
CA ARG A 202 -5.91 22.54 4.53
C ARG A 202 -6.64 21.72 3.49
N ASN A 203 -5.97 21.44 2.38
CA ASN A 203 -6.49 20.52 1.39
C ASN A 203 -6.04 19.10 1.74
N PHE A 204 -7.00 18.18 1.88
CA PHE A 204 -6.73 16.77 2.12
C PHE A 204 -6.95 15.97 0.84
N TYR A 205 -5.92 15.29 0.36
CA TYR A 205 -5.96 14.46 -0.83
C TYR A 205 -5.92 12.99 -0.44
N TYR A 206 -7.07 12.34 -0.52
CA TYR A 206 -7.22 10.94 -0.14
C TYR A 206 -6.83 10.02 -1.30
N ILE A 207 -6.02 9.02 -1.00
CA ILE A 207 -5.61 7.98 -1.93
C ILE A 207 -5.80 6.60 -1.29
N THR A 208 -6.05 5.58 -2.10
CA THR A 208 -6.16 4.20 -1.65
C THR A 208 -5.67 3.23 -2.71
N MET A 209 -5.61 1.94 -2.36
CA MET A 209 -5.30 0.84 -3.25
C MET A 209 -6.43 -0.17 -3.18
N LEU A 210 -6.94 -0.56 -4.36
CA LEU A 210 -7.93 -1.62 -4.50
C LEU A 210 -7.28 -2.88 -5.07
N ARG A 211 -7.96 -4.01 -4.90
CA ARG A 211 -7.56 -5.32 -5.42
C ARG A 211 -8.79 -6.12 -5.84
N ASP A 212 -8.60 -7.01 -6.82
CA ASP A 212 -9.57 -8.05 -7.15
C ASP A 212 -10.20 -8.67 -5.87
N PRO A 213 -11.53 -8.63 -5.72
CA PRO A 213 -12.20 -9.04 -4.49
C PRO A 213 -11.88 -10.46 -4.04
N VAL A 214 -11.80 -11.42 -4.98
CA VAL A 214 -11.53 -12.84 -4.67
C VAL A 214 -10.11 -12.99 -4.13
N SER A 215 -9.12 -12.45 -4.84
CA SER A 215 -7.71 -12.46 -4.43
C SER A 215 -7.49 -11.77 -3.08
N ARG A 216 -8.19 -10.65 -2.85
CA ARG A 216 -8.13 -9.89 -1.60
C ARG A 216 -8.75 -10.70 -0.45
N TYR A 217 -9.93 -11.28 -0.65
CA TYR A 217 -10.65 -12.08 0.34
C TYR A 217 -9.85 -13.33 0.75
N LEU A 218 -9.34 -14.09 -0.22
CA LEU A 218 -8.48 -15.26 0.04
C LEU A 218 -7.17 -14.87 0.74
N SER A 219 -6.60 -13.71 0.39
CA SER A 219 -5.42 -13.19 1.09
C SER A 219 -5.72 -12.80 2.54
N GLU A 220 -6.94 -12.32 2.82
CA GLU A 220 -7.42 -12.05 4.18
C GLU A 220 -7.60 -13.32 4.97
N TRP A 221 -8.34 -14.29 4.44
CA TRP A 221 -8.49 -15.62 5.02
C TRP A 221 -7.15 -16.24 5.41
N LYS A 222 -6.18 -16.28 4.49
CA LYS A 222 -4.85 -16.83 4.77
C LYS A 222 -4.08 -16.05 5.84
N HIS A 223 -4.39 -14.78 6.06
CA HIS A 223 -3.76 -13.99 7.11
C HIS A 223 -4.43 -14.25 8.46
N VAL A 224 -5.76 -14.34 8.48
CA VAL A 224 -6.57 -14.68 9.64
C VAL A 224 -6.27 -16.09 10.14
N GLN A 225 -6.15 -17.05 9.21
CA GLN A 225 -5.73 -18.43 9.50
C GLN A 225 -4.38 -18.50 10.23
N ARG A 226 -3.54 -17.46 10.11
CA ARG A 226 -2.24 -17.32 10.79
C ARG A 226 -2.29 -16.44 12.05
N GLY A 227 -3.47 -16.09 12.55
CA GLY A 227 -3.69 -15.35 13.80
C GLY A 227 -3.96 -13.85 13.65
N ALA A 228 -4.18 -13.34 12.43
CA ALA A 228 -4.59 -11.94 12.27
C ALA A 228 -6.06 -11.75 12.67
N THR A 229 -6.35 -10.78 13.54
CA THR A 229 -7.72 -10.48 14.01
C THR A 229 -8.17 -9.05 13.78
N TRP A 230 -7.21 -8.11 13.65
CA TRP A 230 -7.48 -6.66 13.60
C TRP A 230 -8.43 -6.14 14.71
N LYS A 231 -8.56 -6.87 15.82
CA LYS A 231 -9.53 -6.61 16.91
C LYS A 231 -9.40 -5.27 17.62
N THR A 232 -8.31 -4.53 17.38
CA THR A 232 -8.10 -3.19 17.92
C THR A 232 -8.49 -2.07 16.94
N ALA A 233 -9.12 -2.42 15.80
CA ALA A 233 -9.79 -1.45 14.95
C ALA A 233 -10.98 -0.86 15.72
N LEU A 234 -11.19 0.45 15.61
CA LEU A 234 -12.19 1.16 16.41
C LEU A 234 -13.57 1.10 15.77
N HIS A 235 -13.64 1.15 14.44
CA HIS A 235 -14.88 1.15 13.66
C HIS A 235 -15.82 2.29 14.06
N MET A 236 -15.26 3.48 14.34
CA MET A 236 -16.01 4.65 14.78
C MET A 236 -17.00 5.11 13.72
N CYS A 237 -18.28 5.09 14.07
CA CYS A 237 -19.37 5.66 13.30
C CYS A 237 -20.25 6.49 14.24
N ASP A 238 -20.72 7.65 13.80
CA ASP A 238 -21.53 8.57 14.62
C ASP A 238 -20.92 8.89 16.01
N GLY A 239 -19.59 8.95 16.08
CA GLY A 239 -18.86 9.30 17.30
C GLY A 239 -18.76 8.19 18.35
N ARG A 240 -19.14 6.94 18.04
CA ARG A 240 -18.98 5.78 18.93
C ARG A 240 -18.47 4.53 18.19
N PRO A 241 -17.81 3.60 18.89
CA PRO A 241 -17.54 2.27 18.33
C PRO A 241 -18.82 1.41 18.32
N PRO A 242 -18.89 0.36 17.49
CA PRO A 242 -20.01 -0.58 17.48
C PRO A 242 -20.02 -1.43 18.75
N THR A 243 -21.20 -1.86 19.16
CA THR A 243 -21.35 -2.85 20.23
C THR A 243 -21.10 -4.26 19.70
N GLN A 244 -20.90 -5.23 20.60
CA GLN A 244 -20.73 -6.63 20.21
C GLN A 244 -22.00 -7.23 19.57
N ASP A 245 -23.17 -6.66 19.86
CA ASP A 245 -24.43 -7.05 19.24
C ASP A 245 -24.55 -6.51 17.82
N GLU A 246 -24.00 -5.32 17.55
CA GLU A 246 -23.95 -4.71 16.22
C GLU A 246 -22.89 -5.36 15.33
N LEU A 247 -21.75 -5.74 15.91
CA LEU A 247 -20.63 -6.35 15.20
C LEU A 247 -20.09 -7.59 15.94
N PRO A 248 -20.79 -8.74 15.83
CA PRO A 248 -20.38 -9.95 16.53
C PRO A 248 -19.13 -10.58 15.92
N ALA A 249 -18.22 -11.05 16.77
CA ALA A 249 -17.01 -11.75 16.35
C ALA A 249 -17.34 -13.13 15.74
N CYS A 250 -16.61 -13.52 14.69
CA CYS A 250 -16.75 -14.82 14.04
C CYS A 250 -16.05 -15.98 14.78
N TYR A 251 -15.32 -15.68 15.85
CA TYR A 251 -14.50 -16.65 16.56
C TYR A 251 -14.67 -16.48 18.07
N SER A 252 -14.46 -17.59 18.78
CA SER A 252 -14.47 -17.63 20.24
C SER A 252 -13.04 -17.63 20.73
N GLY A 253 -12.68 -16.71 21.65
CA GLY A 253 -11.34 -16.63 22.24
C GLY A 253 -10.49 -15.49 21.69
N GLU A 254 -9.17 -15.69 21.59
CA GLU A 254 -8.22 -14.61 21.28
C GLU A 254 -8.12 -14.29 19.78
N ASP A 255 -8.22 -15.31 18.93
CA ASP A 255 -8.10 -15.24 17.48
C ASP A 255 -8.84 -16.37 16.74
N TRP A 256 -8.73 -16.34 15.40
CA TRP A 256 -9.33 -17.33 14.49
C TRP A 256 -8.26 -18.17 13.77
N THR A 257 -7.19 -18.51 14.48
CA THR A 257 -6.07 -19.31 13.94
C THR A 257 -6.56 -20.67 13.47
N GLY A 258 -6.05 -21.13 12.32
CA GLY A 258 -6.38 -22.46 11.77
C GLY A 258 -7.74 -22.55 11.06
N VAL A 259 -8.54 -21.48 10.99
CA VAL A 259 -9.86 -21.50 10.35
C VAL A 259 -9.81 -22.04 8.91
N PRO A 260 -10.65 -23.03 8.54
CA PRO A 260 -10.78 -23.47 7.15
C PRO A 260 -11.55 -22.43 6.33
N LEU A 261 -11.36 -22.42 5.00
CA LEU A 261 -12.00 -21.43 4.13
C LEU A 261 -13.53 -21.48 4.22
N THR A 262 -14.10 -22.68 4.39
CA THR A 262 -15.54 -22.89 4.54
C THR A 262 -16.11 -22.12 5.73
N ASP A 263 -15.49 -22.26 6.90
CA ASP A 263 -15.97 -21.62 8.13
C ASP A 263 -15.75 -20.11 8.07
N PHE A 264 -14.66 -19.69 7.41
CA PHE A 264 -14.40 -18.28 7.14
C PHE A 264 -15.51 -17.63 6.28
N MET A 265 -16.00 -18.33 5.26
CA MET A 265 -17.11 -17.86 4.42
C MET A 265 -18.48 -17.98 5.10
N ASN A 266 -18.66 -18.96 5.98
CA ASN A 266 -19.94 -19.24 6.63
C ASN A 266 -20.27 -18.26 7.76
N CYS A 267 -19.32 -17.47 8.25
CA CYS A 267 -19.62 -16.44 9.25
C CYS A 267 -20.30 -15.22 8.61
N PRO A 268 -21.55 -14.88 8.99
CA PRO A 268 -22.27 -13.75 8.40
C PRO A 268 -21.64 -12.38 8.74
N SER A 269 -21.08 -12.24 9.95
CA SER A 269 -20.46 -11.00 10.44
C SER A 269 -18.98 -10.87 10.07
N ASN A 270 -18.48 -11.67 9.12
CA ASN A 270 -17.10 -11.58 8.70
C ASN A 270 -16.82 -10.25 8.00
N LEU A 271 -16.02 -9.39 8.62
CA LEU A 271 -15.59 -8.09 8.07
C LEU A 271 -14.79 -8.19 6.77
N ALA A 272 -14.33 -9.38 6.39
CA ALA A 272 -13.75 -9.61 5.07
C ALA A 272 -14.80 -9.48 3.96
N ASN A 273 -16.08 -9.71 4.24
CA ASN A 273 -17.18 -9.57 3.28
C ASN A 273 -17.32 -8.10 2.89
N ASN A 274 -17.26 -7.82 1.58
CA ASN A 274 -17.40 -6.46 1.02
C ASN A 274 -16.52 -5.38 1.67
N ARG A 275 -15.35 -5.76 2.22
CA ARG A 275 -14.45 -4.85 2.95
C ARG A 275 -14.16 -3.54 2.19
N GLN A 276 -13.85 -3.63 0.90
CA GLN A 276 -13.53 -2.45 0.08
C GLN A 276 -14.72 -1.50 -0.09
N CYS A 277 -15.96 -2.00 -0.05
CA CYS A 277 -17.14 -1.17 -0.15
C CYS A 277 -17.43 -0.50 1.20
N PHE A 278 -17.37 -1.28 2.29
CA PHE A 278 -17.58 -0.76 3.65
C PHE A 278 -16.56 0.33 4.00
N GLU A 279 -15.28 0.08 3.74
CA GLU A 279 -14.22 1.02 4.14
C GLU A 279 -14.16 2.30 3.28
N CYS A 280 -14.78 2.30 2.10
CA CYS A 280 -14.84 3.46 1.21
C CYS A 280 -16.18 4.21 1.27
N SER A 281 -17.18 3.67 1.97
CA SER A 281 -18.49 4.30 2.09
C SER A 281 -18.53 5.26 3.27
N PRO A 282 -19.18 6.44 3.13
CA PRO A 282 -19.59 7.20 4.31
C PRO A 282 -20.58 6.35 5.13
N GLY A 283 -20.28 6.13 6.41
CA GLY A 283 -21.15 5.43 7.34
C GLY A 283 -22.45 6.21 7.49
N GLY A 284 -23.53 5.71 6.92
CA GLY A 284 -24.83 6.39 6.93
C GLY A 284 -25.79 5.99 5.80
N GLU A 285 -25.30 5.40 4.72
CA GLU A 285 -26.17 4.85 3.68
C GLU A 285 -26.11 3.33 3.67
N ASN A 286 -27.28 2.70 3.83
CA ASN A 286 -27.48 1.27 3.63
C ASN A 286 -26.79 0.87 2.32
N ILE A 287 -25.77 0.01 2.41
CA ILE A 287 -25.13 -0.60 1.24
C ILE A 287 -26.12 -1.66 0.72
N LEU A 288 -27.15 -1.15 0.03
CA LEU A 288 -28.09 -1.90 -0.77
C LEU A 288 -28.00 -1.41 -2.22
N HIS A 289 -26.79 -1.14 -2.68
CA HIS A 289 -26.45 -0.94 -4.09
C HIS A 289 -24.96 -1.22 -4.30
N VAL A 290 -24.59 -2.50 -4.31
CA VAL A 290 -23.53 -2.95 -5.22
C VAL A 290 -24.26 -3.28 -6.52
N ALA A 291 -24.05 -2.44 -7.53
CA ALA A 291 -24.47 -2.73 -8.89
C ALA A 291 -23.86 -4.06 -9.34
N GLN A 292 -24.69 -4.83 -10.06
CA GLN A 292 -24.42 -6.17 -10.62
C GLN A 292 -23.07 -6.30 -11.32
#